data_AF-A0A849IDT7-F1
#
_entry.id   AF-A0A849IDT7-F1
#
_cell.length_a   1.000
_cell.length_b   1.000
_cell.length_c   1.000
_cell.angle_alpha   90.00
_cell.angle_beta   90.00
_cell.angle_gamma   90.00
#
_symmetry.space_group_name_H-M   'P 1'
#
loop_
_entity.id
_entity.type
_entity.pdbx_description
1 polymer ?
#
loop_
_entity_poly.entity_id
_entity_poly.type
_entity_poly.pdbx_seq_one_letter_code
_entity_poly.pdbx_strand_id
1 'polypeptide(L)'
;MTRISFTFEADHPAFAGHFPGRPIVPGVQLLDRVEKIAEFECGPCELKVAKFLSPAGPGELLDLEYSVEDGLLSFEIRCGDRRIATGRFSSRTS
;
A
#
# COMPACT_ATOMS: atom_id res chain seq x y z
N MET A 1 -7.02 -10.07 11.45
CA MET A 1 -6.38 -9.87 10.12
C MET A 1 -7.50 -9.41 9.19
N THR A 2 -7.36 -8.22 8.63
CA THR A 2 -8.40 -7.54 7.84
C THR A 2 -7.93 -7.44 6.40
N ARG A 3 -8.85 -7.59 5.44
CA ARG A 3 -8.56 -7.52 4.00
C ARG A 3 -9.44 -6.47 3.32
N ILE A 4 -8.83 -5.67 2.46
CA ILE A 4 -9.49 -4.64 1.65
C ILE A 4 -8.97 -4.76 0.22
N SER A 5 -9.89 -4.79 -0.75
CA SER A 5 -9.52 -4.80 -2.18
C SER A 5 -9.72 -3.42 -2.80
N PHE A 6 -8.83 -3.02 -3.69
CA PHE A 6 -8.88 -1.73 -4.39
C PHE A 6 -8.16 -1.78 -5.74
N THR A 7 -8.48 -0.82 -6.61
CA THR A 7 -7.86 -0.62 -7.92
C THR A 7 -7.33 0.80 -8.04
N PHE A 8 -6.34 1.00 -8.91
CA PHE A 8 -6.03 2.33 -9.46
C PHE A 8 -6.53 2.36 -10.90
N GLU A 9 -7.48 3.25 -11.20
CA GLU A 9 -8.07 3.37 -12.53
C GLU A 9 -7.00 3.60 -13.59
N ALA A 10 -7.15 2.95 -14.75
CA ALA A 10 -6.08 2.90 -15.75
C ALA A 10 -5.71 4.27 -16.33
N ASP A 11 -6.62 5.24 -16.25
CA ASP A 11 -6.48 6.63 -16.66
C ASP A 11 -5.97 7.55 -15.53
N HIS A 12 -5.60 7.00 -14.37
CA HIS A 12 -5.16 7.80 -13.23
C HIS A 12 -3.95 8.66 -13.61
N PRO A 13 -3.95 9.98 -13.29
CA PRO A 13 -2.85 10.89 -13.62
C PRO A 13 -1.47 10.48 -13.09
N ALA A 14 -1.40 9.60 -12.09
CA ALA A 14 -0.16 9.12 -11.50
C ALA A 14 0.63 8.21 -12.44
N PHE A 15 -0.01 7.67 -13.48
CA PHE A 15 0.65 6.86 -14.52
C PHE A 15 1.24 7.71 -15.64
N ALA A 16 0.82 8.97 -15.79
CA ALA A 16 1.37 9.86 -16.80
C ALA A 16 2.86 10.14 -16.50
N GLY A 17 3.75 9.48 -17.26
CA GLY A 17 5.19 9.58 -17.05
C GLY A 17 5.77 8.63 -16.00
N HIS A 18 4.99 7.71 -15.42
CA HIS A 18 5.47 6.75 -14.43
C HIS A 18 5.14 5.29 -14.82
N PHE A 19 5.86 4.66 -15.75
CA PHE A 19 6.97 5.18 -16.57
C PHE A 19 6.57 5.21 -18.05
N PRO A 20 7.20 6.04 -18.90
CA PRO A 20 6.92 6.03 -20.34
C PRO A 20 7.05 4.62 -20.94
N GLY A 21 5.99 4.16 -21.60
CA GLY A 21 5.93 2.81 -22.20
C GLY A 21 5.77 1.64 -21.22
N ARG A 22 5.82 1.87 -19.90
CA ARG A 22 5.63 0.84 -18.86
C ARG A 22 5.04 1.46 -17.59
N PRO A 23 3.74 1.81 -17.59
CA PRO A 23 3.10 2.43 -16.43
C PRO A 23 3.06 1.46 -15.26
N ILE A 24 3.43 1.95 -14.07
CA ILE A 24 3.30 1.23 -12.80
C ILE A 24 2.78 2.17 -11.72
N VAL A 25 2.11 1.63 -10.72
CA VAL A 25 1.63 2.39 -9.57
C VAL A 25 2.82 2.92 -8.79
N PRO A 26 2.92 4.25 -8.54
CA PRO A 26 3.96 4.78 -7.68
C PRO A 26 3.87 4.19 -6.27
N GLY A 27 5.02 3.81 -5.69
CA GLY A 27 5.05 3.20 -4.35
C GLY A 27 4.37 4.05 -3.28
N VAL A 28 4.47 5.38 -3.37
CA VAL A 28 3.81 6.32 -2.45
C VAL A 28 2.28 6.27 -2.52
N GLN A 29 1.68 5.97 -3.68
CA GLN A 29 0.23 5.81 -3.79
C GLN A 29 -0.24 4.54 -3.08
N LEU A 30 0.57 3.48 -3.07
CA LEU A 30 0.29 2.29 -2.27
C LEU A 30 0.40 2.60 -0.78
N LEU A 31 1.42 3.37 -0.38
CA LEU A 31 1.61 3.73 1.02
C LEU A 31 0.52 4.67 1.55
N ASP A 32 0.05 5.64 0.78
CA ASP A 32 -1.06 6.54 1.15
C ASP A 32 -2.34 5.75 1.53
N ARG A 33 -2.63 4.65 0.82
CA ARG A 33 -3.76 3.77 1.15
C ARG A 33 -3.57 3.08 2.50
N VAL A 34 -2.36 2.60 2.78
CA VAL A 34 -2.05 1.90 4.03
C VAL A 34 -1.95 2.87 5.20
N GLU A 35 -1.37 4.06 4.98
CA GLU A 35 -1.21 5.10 5.99
C GLU A 35 -2.57 5.56 6.51
N LYS A 36 -3.56 5.80 5.64
CA LYS A 36 -4.93 6.12 6.07
C LYS A 36 -5.56 5.07 6.98
N ILE A 37 -5.25 3.79 6.74
CA ILE A 37 -5.71 2.69 7.58
C ILE A 37 -4.92 2.67 8.89
N ALA A 38 -3.60 2.83 8.84
CA ALA A 38 -2.75 2.89 10.02
C ALA A 38 -3.14 4.05 10.96
N GLU A 39 -3.43 5.22 10.39
CA GLU A 39 -3.91 6.39 11.14
C GLU A 39 -5.28 6.14 11.77
N PHE A 40 -6.18 5.48 11.06
CA PHE A 40 -7.50 5.11 11.59
C PHE A 40 -7.41 4.10 12.74
N GLU A 41 -6.58 3.07 12.60
CA GLU A 41 -6.46 1.97 13.56
C GLU A 41 -5.58 2.33 14.78
N CYS A 42 -4.50 3.07 14.56
CA CYS A 42 -3.45 3.30 15.57
C CYS A 42 -3.31 4.77 16.01
N GLY A 43 -4.02 5.72 15.37
CA GLY A 43 -3.76 7.15 15.50
C GLY A 43 -2.51 7.58 14.71
N PRO A 44 -1.98 8.80 14.96
CA PRO A 44 -0.82 9.32 14.23
C PRO A 44 0.30 8.29 14.14
N CYS A 45 0.80 8.01 12.94
CA CYS A 45 1.72 6.91 12.72
C CYS A 45 3.00 7.36 11.98
N GLU A 46 3.95 6.45 11.85
CA GLU A 46 5.15 6.61 11.06
C GLU A 46 5.48 5.32 10.31
N LEU A 47 5.96 5.46 9.08
CA LEU A 47 6.41 4.32 8.29
C LEU A 47 7.73 3.77 8.86
N LYS A 48 7.72 2.53 9.32
CA LYS A 48 8.94 1.84 9.81
C LYS A 48 9.71 1.16 8.70
N VAL A 49 8.99 0.50 7.80
CA VAL A 49 9.59 -0.19 6.66
C VAL A 49 8.55 -0.39 5.57
N ALA A 50 8.97 -0.21 4.32
CA ALA A 50 8.24 -0.65 3.15
C ALA A 50 9.20 -1.38 2.20
N LYS A 51 8.75 -2.52 1.67
CA LYS A 51 9.45 -3.28 0.64
C LYS A 51 8.52 -3.41 -0.56
N PHE A 52 8.97 -2.97 -1.72
CA PHE A 52 8.26 -3.11 -3.00
C PHE A 52 8.88 -4.30 -3.74
N LEU A 53 8.13 -5.40 -3.82
CA LEU A 53 8.62 -6.70 -4.29
C LEU A 53 8.34 -6.92 -5.77
N SER A 54 7.25 -6.33 -6.29
CA SER A 54 6.95 -6.31 -7.72
C SER A 54 6.04 -5.12 -8.07
N PRO A 55 6.02 -4.65 -9.33
CA PRO A 55 5.26 -3.46 -9.70
C PRO A 55 3.77 -3.75 -9.83
N ALA A 56 2.90 -2.96 -9.21
CA ALA A 56 1.48 -2.98 -9.57
C ALA A 56 1.27 -2.18 -10.87
N GLY A 57 0.43 -2.68 -11.77
CA GLY A 57 0.04 -2.04 -13.02
C GLY A 57 -1.28 -1.27 -12.90
N PRO A 58 -1.61 -0.46 -13.91
CA PRO A 58 -2.91 0.20 -14.01
C PRO A 58 -4.05 -0.82 -14.09
N GLY A 59 -5.14 -0.58 -13.37
CA GLY A 59 -6.33 -1.45 -13.37
C GLY A 59 -6.16 -2.81 -12.69
N GLU A 60 -4.99 -3.14 -12.14
CA GLU A 60 -4.83 -4.38 -11.37
C GLU A 60 -5.65 -4.33 -10.07
N LEU A 61 -6.37 -5.41 -9.78
CA LEU A 61 -7.06 -5.59 -8.50
C LEU A 61 -6.03 -5.95 -7.43
N LEU A 62 -5.87 -5.03 -6.47
CA LEU A 62 -4.95 -5.18 -5.36
C LEU A 62 -5.69 -5.55 -4.09
N ASP A 63 -5.14 -6.51 -3.36
CA ASP A 63 -5.60 -6.94 -2.06
C ASP A 63 -4.60 -6.48 -0.99
N LEU A 64 -5.04 -5.60 -0.10
CA LEU A 64 -4.31 -5.22 1.10
C LEU A 64 -4.80 -6.06 2.27
N GLU A 65 -3.89 -6.81 2.87
CA GLU A 65 -4.10 -7.51 4.14
C GLU A 65 -3.26 -6.86 5.23
N TYR A 66 -3.85 -6.68 6.41
CA TYR A 66 -3.13 -6.13 7.55
C TYR A 66 -3.58 -6.70 8.90
N SER A 67 -2.71 -6.54 9.89
CA SER A 67 -2.99 -6.77 11.31
C SER A 67 -2.42 -5.61 12.14
N VAL A 68 -3.01 -5.39 13.31
CA VAL A 68 -2.61 -4.34 14.25
C VAL A 68 -2.37 -5.00 15.60
N GLU A 69 -1.17 -4.84 16.14
CA GLU A 69 -0.75 -5.37 17.44
C GLU A 69 0.12 -4.32 18.13
N ASP A 70 -0.21 -3.93 19.36
CA ASP A 70 0.54 -2.95 20.16
C ASP A 70 0.92 -1.65 19.42
N GLY A 71 -0.02 -1.13 18.62
CA GLY A 71 0.19 0.08 17.83
C GLY A 71 1.10 -0.11 16.60
N LEU A 72 1.48 -1.35 16.27
CA LEU A 72 2.21 -1.71 15.06
C LEU A 72 1.25 -2.32 14.04
N LEU A 73 1.03 -1.62 12.93
CA LEU A 73 0.30 -2.16 11.79
C LEU A 73 1.30 -2.86 10.85
N SER A 74 1.11 -4.15 10.61
CA SER A 74 1.84 -4.92 9.59
C SER A 74 0.95 -5.15 8.38
N PHE A 75 1.48 -4.96 7.17
CA PHE A 75 0.71 -5.08 5.93
C PHE A 75 1.40 -5.88 4.82
N GLU A 76 0.59 -6.51 3.98
CA GLU A 76 0.96 -7.12 2.69
C GLU A 76 -0.05 -6.69 1.61
N ILE A 77 0.45 -6.26 0.45
CA ILE A 77 -0.35 -5.96 -0.75
C ILE A 77 -0.04 -7.01 -1.81
N ARG A 78 -1.08 -7.61 -2.39
CA ARG A 78 -0.99 -8.65 -3.42
C ARG A 78 -1.83 -8.30 -4.65
N CYS A 79 -1.43 -8.82 -5.80
CA CYS A 79 -2.26 -8.94 -6.99
C CYS A 79 -2.34 -10.43 -7.33
N GLY A 80 -3.43 -11.10 -6.92
CA GLY A 80 -3.51 -12.57 -6.94
C GLY A 80 -2.36 -13.21 -6.15
N ASP A 81 -1.54 -14.01 -6.82
CA ASP A 81 -0.40 -14.69 -6.20
C ASP A 81 0.86 -13.83 -6.05
N ARG A 82 0.86 -12.66 -6.69
CA ARG A 82 2.04 -11.80 -6.78
C ARG A 82 2.08 -10.81 -5.64
N ARG A 83 3.16 -10.86 -4.84
CA ARG A 83 3.40 -9.87 -3.78
C ARG A 83 3.85 -8.54 -4.38
N ILE A 84 3.09 -7.48 -4.12
CA ILE A 84 3.38 -6.13 -4.59
C ILE A 84 4.24 -5.40 -3.56
N ALA A 85 3.76 -5.30 -2.32
CA ALA A 85 4.46 -4.59 -1.25
C ALA A 85 4.21 -5.24 0.10
N THR A 86 5.14 -5.06 1.03
CA THR A 86 4.97 -5.43 2.44
C THR A 86 5.57 -4.34 3.31
N GLY A 87 5.07 -4.16 4.52
CA GLY A 87 5.68 -3.17 5.40
C GLY A 87 5.04 -3.08 6.76
N ARG A 88 5.46 -2.06 7.50
CA ARG A 88 4.93 -1.75 8.83
C ARG A 88 4.85 -0.27 9.08
N PHE A 89 3.77 0.15 9.74
CA PHE A 89 3.61 1.46 10.37
C PHE A 89 3.56 1.26 11.88
N SER A 90 4.12 2.18 12.66
CA SER A 90 3.88 2.22 14.12
C SER A 90 3.19 3.50 14.52
N SER A 91 2.43 3.46 15.60
CA SER A 91 1.95 4.66 16.27
C SER A 91 3.13 5.55 16.67
N ARG A 92 2.91 6.85 16.57
CA ARG A 92 3.84 7.88 17.02
C ARG A 92 3.55 8.13 18.49
N THR A 93 4.50 7.82 19.35
CA THR A 93 4.40 8.26 20.75
C THR A 93 4.65 9.77 20.75
N SER A 94 3.68 10.54 21.23
CA SER A 94 3.83 11.99 21.42
C SER A 94 4.76 12.28 22.60
#